data_AF-A0A4Q6DZT8-F1
#
_entry.id   AF-A0A4Q6DZT8-F1
#
_cell.length_a   1.000
_cell.length_b   1.000
_cell.length_c   1.000
_cell.angle_alpha   90.00
_cell.angle_beta   90.00
_cell.angle_gamma   90.00
#
_symmetry.space_group_name_H-M   'P 1'
#
loop_
_entity.id
_entity.type
_entity.pdbx_description
1 polymer ?
#
loop_
_entity_poly.entity_id
_entity_poly.type
_entity_poly.pdbx_seq_one_letter_code
_entity_poly.pdbx_strand_id
1 'polypeptide(L)' 'KNENRATAAQISMAKRNSVETAIHIAREARQILGGMGITGDYPIMRHMMNLESVITYEGTHDIHLLITGMDITGEEAFK' A
#
# COMPACT_ATOMS: atom_id res chain seq x y z
N LYS A 1 18.78 -8.60 -2.96
CA LYS A 1 18.05 -9.59 -3.81
C LYS A 1 17.44 -10.63 -2.88
N ASN A 2 16.22 -11.10 -3.15
CA ASN A 2 15.41 -11.87 -2.18
C ASN A 2 15.85 -13.34 -1.93
N GLU A 3 17.12 -13.70 -2.19
CA GLU A 3 17.69 -15.07 -2.04
C GLU A 3 16.79 -16.21 -2.56
N ASN A 4 15.90 -15.94 -3.52
CA ASN A 4 14.83 -16.83 -3.99
C ASN A 4 13.87 -17.36 -2.91
N ARG A 5 13.72 -16.62 -1.80
CA ARG A 5 12.84 -16.98 -0.68
C ARG A 5 11.38 -16.58 -0.89
N ALA A 6 11.09 -15.66 -1.81
CA ALA A 6 9.75 -15.27 -2.18
C ALA A 6 9.65 -14.91 -3.67
N THR A 7 8.54 -15.26 -4.30
CA THR A 7 8.24 -14.93 -5.69
C THR A 7 7.87 -13.45 -5.83
N ALA A 8 7.95 -12.91 -7.04
CA ALA A 8 7.53 -11.52 -7.32
C ALA A 8 6.04 -11.30 -7.01
N ALA A 9 5.20 -12.31 -7.25
CA ALA A 9 3.77 -12.27 -6.93
C ALA A 9 3.52 -12.23 -5.41
N GLN A 10 4.28 -13.01 -4.62
CA GLN A 10 4.21 -12.97 -3.16
C GLN A 10 4.62 -11.59 -2.61
N ILE A 11 5.68 -10.99 -3.17
CA ILE A 11 6.11 -9.64 -2.79
C ILE A 11 5.05 -8.61 -3.17
N SER A 12 4.45 -8.72 -4.37
CA SER A 12 3.38 -7.84 -4.83
C SER A 12 2.16 -7.89 -3.93
N MET A 13 1.74 -9.10 -3.54
CA MET A 13 0.64 -9.31 -2.60
C MET A 13 0.94 -8.67 -1.24
N ALA A 14 2.14 -8.90 -0.69
CA ALA A 14 2.56 -8.34 0.60
C ALA A 14 2.58 -6.80 0.58
N LYS A 15 3.15 -6.19 -0.47
CA LYS A 15 3.20 -4.73 -0.63
C LYS A 15 1.79 -4.15 -0.73
N ARG A 16 0.97 -4.69 -1.63
CA ARG A 16 -0.41 -4.24 -1.85
C ARG A 16 -1.20 -4.21 -0.56
N ASN A 17 -1.23 -5.33 0.16
CA ASN A 17 -1.99 -5.47 1.42
C ASN A 17 -1.46 -4.56 2.53
N SER A 18 -0.14 -4.51 2.71
CA SER A 18 0.46 -3.74 3.81
C SER A 18 0.24 -2.25 3.64
N VAL A 19 0.37 -1.73 2.41
CA VAL A 19 0.21 -0.30 2.12
C VAL A 19 -1.27 0.11 2.22
N GLU A 20 -2.18 -0.69 1.69
CA GLU A 20 -3.63 -0.46 1.85
C GLU A 20 -4.01 -0.42 3.34
N THR A 21 -3.61 -1.43 4.10
CA THR A 21 -3.87 -1.51 5.54
C THR A 21 -3.29 -0.29 6.28
N ALA A 22 -2.04 0.09 5.98
CA ALA A 22 -1.39 1.23 6.62
C ALA A 22 -2.13 2.54 6.35
N ILE A 23 -2.63 2.77 5.13
CA ILE A 23 -3.41 3.97 4.78
C ILE A 23 -4.72 4.01 5.58
N HIS A 24 -5.43 2.88 5.67
CA HIS A 24 -6.66 2.81 6.46
C HIS A 24 -6.39 3.17 7.93
N ILE A 25 -5.36 2.57 8.53
CA ILE A 25 -4.95 2.86 9.91
C ILE A 25 -4.58 4.35 10.07
N ALA A 26 -3.81 4.91 9.14
CA ALA A 26 -3.41 6.32 9.21
C ALA A 26 -4.60 7.28 9.11
N ARG A 27 -5.60 6.95 8.27
CA ARG A 27 -6.84 7.72 8.14
C ARG A 27 -7.68 7.67 9.41
N GLU A 28 -7.85 6.48 10.00
CA GLU A 28 -8.56 6.31 11.27
C GLU A 28 -7.86 7.06 12.42
N ALA A 29 -6.54 6.90 12.54
CA ALA A 29 -5.76 7.61 13.56
C ALA A 29 -5.84 9.13 13.39
N ARG A 30 -5.83 9.65 12.16
CA ARG A 30 -6.05 11.08 11.89
C ARG A 30 -7.44 11.52 12.36
N GLN A 31 -8.47 10.72 12.10
CA GLN A 31 -9.83 11.01 12.52
C GLN A 31 -9.97 11.06 14.05
N ILE A 32 -9.33 10.13 14.78
CA ILE A 32 -9.33 10.10 16.25
C ILE A 32 -8.78 11.41 16.83
N LEU A 33 -7.75 11.99 16.20
CA LEU A 33 -7.12 13.24 16.66
C LEU A 33 -7.93 14.50 16.31
N GLY A 34 -9.01 14.41 15.52
CA GLY A 34 -9.87 15.54 15.17
C GLY A 34 -9.09 16.73 14.59
N GLY A 35 -9.32 17.93 15.12
CA GLY A 35 -8.62 19.15 14.68
C GLY A 35 -7.11 19.09 14.89
N MET A 36 -6.65 18.45 15.97
CA MET A 36 -5.21 18.27 16.24
C MET A 36 -4.54 17.33 15.23
N GLY A 37 -5.32 16.46 14.59
CA GLY A 37 -4.84 15.59 13.52
C GLY A 37 -4.53 16.31 12.20
N ILE A 38 -4.83 17.61 12.10
CA ILE A 38 -4.54 18.45 10.93
C ILE A 38 -3.32 19.34 11.16
N THR A 39 -2.98 19.63 12.42
CA THR A 39 -1.86 20.50 12.76
C THR A 39 -0.53 19.78 12.55
N GLY A 40 0.57 20.54 12.66
CA GLY A 40 1.92 20.00 12.65
C GLY A 40 2.35 19.36 13.98
N ASP A 41 1.52 19.41 15.02
CA ASP A 41 1.87 18.96 16.37
C ASP A 41 1.89 17.43 16.48
N TYR A 42 1.08 16.75 15.66
CA TYR A 42 1.06 15.30 15.54
C TYR A 42 1.48 14.87 14.13
N PRO A 43 2.34 13.86 14.00
CA PRO A 43 2.89 13.47 12.70
C PRO A 43 1.87 12.72 11.81
N ILE A 44 0.64 12.52 12.28
CA ILE A 44 -0.30 11.61 11.62
C ILE A 44 -0.68 12.07 10.22
N MET A 45 -0.90 13.39 10.03
CA MET A 45 -1.20 13.96 8.72
C MET A 45 -0.04 13.72 7.75
N ARG A 46 1.20 13.90 8.23
CA ARG A 46 2.41 13.62 7.46
C ARG A 46 2.50 12.14 7.07
N HIS A 47 2.25 11.21 8.01
CA HIS A 47 2.30 9.78 7.71
C HIS A 47 1.21 9.35 6.71
N MET A 48 -0.01 9.88 6.85
CA MET A 48 -1.09 9.64 5.89
C MET A 48 -0.70 10.10 4.48
N MET A 49 -0.19 11.34 4.35
CA MET A 49 0.26 11.88 3.05
C MET A 49 1.45 11.11 2.47
N ASN A 50 2.40 10.66 3.29
CA ASN A 50 3.51 9.83 2.82
C ASN A 50 3.00 8.50 2.26
N LEU A 51 1.98 7.90 2.87
CA LEU A 51 1.43 6.63 2.42
C LEU A 51 0.66 6.76 1.09
N GLU A 52 0.02 7.90 0.81
CA GLU A 52 -0.57 8.20 -0.51
C GLU A 52 0.50 8.20 -1.63
N SER A 53 1.75 8.56 -1.31
CA SER A 53 2.86 8.36 -2.24
C SER A 53 3.25 6.89 -2.35
N VAL A 54 3.33 6.17 -1.22
CA VAL A 54 3.77 4.75 -1.22
C VAL A 54 2.79 3.82 -1.95
N ILE A 55 1.49 4.12 -1.98
CA ILE A 55 0.52 3.32 -2.74
C ILE A 55 0.67 3.46 -4.26
N THR A 56 1.29 4.54 -4.74
CA THR A 56 1.44 4.83 -6.17
C THR A 56 2.81 4.47 -6.72
N TYR A 57 3.89 4.76 -6.00
CA TYR A 57 5.24 4.40 -6.44
C TYR A 57 5.52 2.90 -6.27
N GLU A 58 6.46 2.38 -7.08
CA GLU A 58 6.87 0.95 -7.13
C GLU A 58 5.74 -0.05 -7.48
N GLY A 59 4.74 0.42 -8.23
CA GLY A 59 3.58 -0.37 -8.65
C GLY A 59 2.33 0.06 -7.90
N THR A 60 1.28 0.44 -8.64
CA THR A 60 0.02 0.84 -8.02
C THR A 60 -0.68 -0.36 -7.38
N HIS A 61 -1.66 -0.08 -6.53
CA HIS A 61 -2.51 -1.12 -5.93
C HIS A 61 -3.12 -2.05 -7.00
N ASP A 62 -3.59 -1.49 -8.11
CA ASP A 62 -4.21 -2.24 -9.21
C ASP A 62 -3.18 -3.06 -10.00
N ILE A 63 -1.99 -2.51 -10.25
CA ILE A 63 -0.92 -3.27 -10.91
C ILE A 63 -0.54 -4.50 -10.08
N HIS A 64 -0.38 -4.36 -8.77
CA HIS A 64 -0.11 -5.53 -7.92
C HIS A 64 -1.28 -6.51 -7.88
N LEU A 65 -2.53 -6.04 -7.94
CA LEU A 65 -3.70 -6.90 -8.05
C LEU A 65 -3.64 -7.75 -9.33
N LEU A 66 -3.31 -7.15 -10.46
CA LEU A 66 -3.17 -7.85 -11.74
C LEU A 66 -1.99 -8.84 -11.74
N ILE A 67 -0.86 -8.49 -11.09
CA ILE A 67 0.29 -9.41 -10.96
C ILE A 67 -0.11 -10.66 -10.18
N THR A 68 -0.79 -10.45 -9.04
CA THR A 68 -1.29 -11.56 -8.23
C THR A 68 -2.41 -12.33 -8.97
N GLY A 69 -3.24 -11.65 -9.75
CA GLY A 69 -4.26 -12.28 -10.58
C GLY A 69 -3.67 -13.22 -11.64
N MET A 70 -2.62 -12.78 -12.34
CA MET A 70 -1.89 -13.62 -13.30
C MET A 70 -1.26 -14.84 -12.63
N ASP A 71 -0.66 -14.68 -11.44
CA ASP A 71 -0.04 -15.79 -10.68
C ASP A 71 -1.07 -16.86 -10.26
N ILE A 72 -2.29 -16.44 -9.92
CA ILE A 72 -3.37 -17.35 -9.50
C ILE A 72 -4.08 -17.99 -10.69
N THR A 73 -4.37 -17.21 -11.74
CA THR A 73 -5.26 -17.62 -12.84
C THR A 73 -4.51 -18.13 -14.06
N GLY A 74 -3.25 -17.76 -14.24
CA GLY A 74 -2.47 -18.01 -15.45
C GLY A 74 -2.79 -17.05 -16.61
N GLU A 75 -3.76 -16.15 -16.44
CA GLU A 75 -4.22 -15.24 -17.50
C GLU A 75 -3.62 -13.84 -17.31
N GLU A 76 -3.06 -13.29 -18.40
CA GLU A 76 -2.53 -11.93 -18.39
C GLU A 76 -3.66 -10.92 -18.60
N ALA A 77 -3.81 -9.99 -17.65
CA ALA A 77 -4.85 -8.95 -17.67
C ALA A 77 -4.30 -7.51 -17.76
N PHE A 78 -3.00 -7.38 -18.09
CA PHE A 78 -2.39 -6.09 -18.44
C PHE A 78 -2.61 -5.78 -19.94
N LYS A 79 -2.56 -4.51 -20.32
CA LYS A 79 -2.60 -4.06 -21.72
C LYS A 79 -1.43 -3.13 -22.01
#